data_AF-A0A3A0FS08-F1
#
_entry.id   AF-A0A3A0FS08-F1
#
_cell.length_a   1.000
_cell.length_b   1.000
_cell.length_c   1.000
_cell.angle_alpha   90.00
_cell.angle_beta   90.00
_cell.angle_gamma   90.00
#
_symmetry.space_group_name_H-M   'P 1'
#
loop_
_entity.id
_entity.type
_entity.pdbx_description
1 polymer ?
#
loop_
_entity_poly.entity_id
_entity_poly.type
_entity_poly.pdbx_seq_one_letter_code
_entity_poly.pdbx_strand_id
1 'polypeptide(L)'
;MSDVPTAADAARNDAAWCDAMGRAHGAAGETRADFWWTRAPMPRPYPNLVTLRPAPAPALRAIESLVAAGLAGAWGVKDAFGVLDLAPLGFRLLLDGAWFGRPAARAAPERGDAALRWSRVDAAPALAAWATAWGESAGAAPIFLPALLARNDVAIVGWRAGAGLGALAPFGREALGPLRGWLRDDAARGAGAAR
;
A
#
# COMPACT_ATOMS: atom_id res chain seq x y z
N MET A 1 24.28 -5.31 15.07
CA MET A 1 23.35 -5.04 13.95
C MET A 1 22.14 -4.33 14.52
N SER A 2 21.67 -3.25 13.88
CA SER A 2 20.51 -2.50 14.37
C SER A 2 19.24 -3.36 14.27
N ASP A 3 18.39 -3.31 15.29
CA ASP A 3 17.08 -4.00 15.37
C ASP A 3 15.93 -3.14 14.82
N VAL A 4 16.27 -2.01 14.17
CA VAL A 4 15.34 -1.13 13.49
C VAL A 4 15.01 -1.73 12.12
N PRO A 5 13.72 -1.87 11.74
CA PRO A 5 13.34 -2.30 10.40
C PRO A 5 13.96 -1.40 9.33
N THR A 6 14.31 -1.96 8.18
CA THR A 6 14.85 -1.20 7.04
C THR A 6 13.74 -0.70 6.12
N ALA A 7 14.05 0.25 5.21
CA ALA A 7 13.13 0.61 4.13
C ALA A 7 12.74 -0.60 3.26
N ALA A 8 13.64 -1.58 3.10
CA ALA A 8 13.33 -2.81 2.38
C ALA A 8 12.34 -3.71 3.13
N ASP A 9 12.36 -3.71 4.47
CA ASP A 9 11.34 -4.41 5.28
C ASP A 9 9.98 -3.74 5.14
N ALA A 10 9.94 -2.40 5.18
CA ALA A 10 8.72 -1.64 4.93
C ALA A 10 8.16 -1.88 3.52
N ALA A 11 9.01 -1.87 2.49
CA ALA A 11 8.63 -2.16 1.11
C ALA A 11 8.06 -3.57 0.94
N ARG A 12 8.68 -4.58 1.57
CA ARG A 12 8.17 -5.96 1.56
C ARG A 12 6.84 -6.10 2.28
N ASN A 13 6.69 -5.46 3.44
CA ASN A 13 5.44 -5.48 4.20
C ASN A 13 4.30 -4.82 3.40
N ASP A 14 4.58 -3.71 2.75
CA ASP A 14 3.64 -3.01 1.89
C ASP A 14 3.26 -3.81 0.63
N ALA A 15 4.24 -4.43 -0.03
CA ALA A 15 3.98 -5.31 -1.17
C ALA A 15 3.14 -6.53 -0.76
N ALA A 16 3.39 -7.13 0.40
CA ALA A 16 2.57 -8.23 0.93
C ALA A 16 1.12 -7.77 1.20
N TRP A 17 0.95 -6.55 1.72
CA TRP A 17 -0.38 -5.96 1.89
C TRP A 17 -1.09 -5.70 0.56
N CYS A 18 -0.39 -5.14 -0.42
CA CYS A 18 -0.93 -4.95 -1.77
C CYS A 18 -1.30 -6.29 -2.44
N ASP A 19 -0.50 -7.34 -2.24
CA ASP A 19 -0.80 -8.69 -2.74
C ASP A 19 -2.03 -9.30 -2.05
N ALA A 20 -2.18 -9.13 -0.74
CA ALA A 20 -3.35 -9.59 0.00
C ALA A 20 -4.63 -8.90 -0.51
N MET A 21 -4.57 -7.58 -0.75
CA MET A 21 -5.65 -6.83 -1.39
C MET A 21 -5.93 -7.34 -2.81
N GLY A 22 -4.89 -7.52 -3.63
CA GLY A 22 -5.03 -8.06 -4.98
C GLY A 22 -5.72 -9.43 -4.97
N ARG A 23 -5.28 -10.36 -4.12
CA ARG A 23 -5.88 -11.69 -3.97
C ARG A 23 -7.35 -11.63 -3.55
N ALA A 24 -7.71 -10.75 -2.63
CA ALA A 24 -9.10 -10.58 -2.23
C ALA A 24 -10.01 -10.18 -3.42
N HIS A 25 -9.44 -9.49 -4.41
CA HIS A 25 -10.13 -9.02 -5.62
C HIS A 25 -9.84 -9.85 -6.88
N GLY A 26 -9.23 -11.05 -6.74
CA GLY A 26 -8.87 -11.89 -7.89
C GLY A 26 -7.73 -11.34 -8.75
N ALA A 27 -7.03 -10.32 -8.29
CA ALA A 27 -5.91 -9.62 -8.93
C ALA A 27 -4.54 -9.99 -8.30
N ALA A 28 -4.37 -11.25 -7.90
CA ALA A 28 -3.15 -11.74 -7.25
C ALA A 28 -1.89 -11.33 -8.03
N GLY A 29 -0.88 -10.83 -7.32
CA GLY A 29 0.36 -10.41 -7.93
C GLY A 29 1.44 -11.48 -7.91
N GLU A 30 2.55 -11.12 -8.52
CA GLU A 30 3.77 -11.91 -8.58
C GLU A 30 4.90 -11.13 -7.91
N THR A 31 5.66 -11.80 -7.05
CA THR A 31 6.86 -11.21 -6.46
C THR A 31 8.07 -11.59 -7.30
N ARG A 32 8.79 -10.58 -7.76
CA ARG A 32 10.14 -10.69 -8.34
C ARG A 32 11.16 -10.20 -7.32
N ALA A 33 12.44 -10.38 -7.64
CA ALA A 33 13.50 -10.02 -6.73
C ALA A 33 13.62 -8.50 -6.52
N ASP A 34 13.15 -7.67 -7.46
CA ASP A 34 13.28 -6.20 -7.45
C ASP A 34 11.94 -5.47 -7.24
N PHE A 35 10.80 -6.14 -7.44
CA PHE A 35 9.47 -5.56 -7.34
C PHE A 35 8.41 -6.65 -7.16
N TRP A 36 7.27 -6.29 -6.57
CA TRP A 36 6.02 -7.02 -6.70
C TRP A 36 5.14 -6.32 -7.73
N TRP A 37 4.35 -7.06 -8.52
CA TRP A 37 3.45 -6.47 -9.50
C TRP A 37 2.23 -7.33 -9.82
N THR A 38 1.23 -6.71 -10.45
CA THR A 38 0.09 -7.38 -11.07
C THR A 38 -0.35 -6.67 -12.35
N ARG A 39 -0.77 -7.46 -13.35
CA ARG A 39 -1.39 -6.98 -14.59
C ARG A 39 -2.91 -6.85 -14.48
N ALA A 40 -3.50 -7.39 -13.42
CA ALA A 40 -4.93 -7.29 -13.20
C ALA A 40 -5.30 -5.90 -12.66
N PRO A 41 -6.52 -5.41 -12.93
CA PRO A 41 -7.02 -4.20 -12.29
C PRO A 41 -7.00 -4.33 -10.76
N MET A 42 -6.47 -3.30 -10.08
CA MET A 42 -6.43 -3.25 -8.62
C MET A 42 -7.53 -2.32 -8.09
N PRO A 43 -8.10 -2.60 -6.90
CA PRO A 43 -9.01 -1.66 -6.24
C PRO A 43 -8.26 -0.36 -5.92
N ARG A 44 -8.87 0.80 -6.19
CA ARG A 44 -8.25 2.08 -5.79
C ARG A 44 -8.25 2.22 -4.26
N PRO A 45 -7.20 2.82 -3.65
CA PRO A 45 -6.02 3.43 -4.28
C PRO A 45 -4.79 2.48 -4.38
N TYR A 46 -4.97 1.16 -4.44
CA TYR A 46 -3.85 0.21 -4.43
C TYR A 46 -3.08 0.18 -5.75
N PRO A 47 -1.74 0.07 -5.72
CA PRO A 47 -0.90 0.11 -6.90
C PRO A 47 -0.87 -1.25 -7.63
N ASN A 48 -0.43 -1.21 -8.88
CA ASN A 48 -0.13 -2.39 -9.68
C ASN A 48 1.33 -2.84 -9.57
N LEU A 49 2.21 -2.01 -9.00
CA LEU A 49 3.61 -2.34 -8.78
C LEU A 49 4.13 -1.70 -7.49
N VAL A 50 4.91 -2.43 -6.72
CA VAL A 50 5.67 -1.94 -5.56
C VAL A 50 7.14 -2.33 -5.75
N THR A 51 8.05 -1.36 -5.72
CA THR A 51 9.50 -1.65 -5.80
C THR A 51 9.99 -2.27 -4.50
N LEU A 52 10.84 -3.30 -4.59
CA LEU A 52 11.41 -4.02 -3.43
C LEU A 52 12.92 -3.79 -3.25
N ARG A 53 13.58 -3.20 -4.26
CA ARG A 53 14.97 -2.75 -4.18
C ARG A 53 15.13 -1.34 -4.77
N PRO A 54 16.14 -0.56 -4.33
CA PRO A 54 16.49 0.73 -4.92
C PRO A 54 17.27 0.54 -6.24
N ALA A 55 16.71 -0.25 -7.16
CA ALA A 55 17.29 -0.59 -8.45
C ALA A 55 16.27 -0.21 -9.55
N PRO A 56 16.43 0.97 -10.19
CA PRO A 56 15.42 1.49 -11.12
C PRO A 56 15.19 0.60 -12.35
N ALA A 57 16.26 0.08 -12.95
CA ALA A 57 16.19 -0.51 -14.29
C ALA A 57 15.25 -1.73 -14.41
N PRO A 58 15.24 -2.73 -13.50
CA PRO A 58 14.28 -3.82 -13.56
C PRO A 58 12.82 -3.36 -13.41
N ALA A 59 12.55 -2.43 -12.48
CA ALA A 59 11.22 -1.91 -12.25
C ALA A 59 10.72 -1.06 -13.43
N LEU A 60 11.57 -0.20 -14.00
CA LEU A 60 11.24 0.62 -15.17
C LEU A 60 10.83 -0.24 -16.36
N ARG A 61 11.58 -1.30 -16.69
CA ARG A 61 11.20 -2.23 -17.77
C ARG A 61 9.84 -2.90 -17.52
N ALA A 62 9.55 -3.25 -16.27
CA ALA A 62 8.25 -3.83 -15.92
C ALA A 62 7.12 -2.80 -16.08
N ILE A 63 7.33 -1.56 -15.64
CA ILE A 63 6.37 -0.45 -15.78
C ILE A 63 6.12 -0.15 -17.26
N GLU A 64 7.15 -0.05 -18.08
CA GLU A 64 7.04 0.13 -19.54
C GLU A 64 6.22 -0.99 -20.18
N SER A 65 6.40 -2.24 -19.74
CA SER A 65 5.60 -3.36 -20.24
C SER A 65 4.12 -3.26 -19.86
N LEU A 66 3.80 -2.74 -18.65
CA LEU A 66 2.41 -2.49 -18.23
C LEU A 66 1.78 -1.33 -19.01
N VAL A 67 2.54 -0.27 -19.27
CA VAL A 67 2.12 0.85 -20.13
C VAL A 67 1.83 0.35 -21.54
N ALA A 68 2.73 -0.46 -22.12
CA ALA A 68 2.55 -1.03 -23.45
C ALA A 68 1.34 -1.98 -23.53
N ALA A 69 1.03 -2.71 -22.45
CA ALA A 69 -0.13 -3.57 -22.35
C ALA A 69 -1.46 -2.80 -22.28
N GLY A 70 -1.43 -1.50 -21.92
CA GLY A 70 -2.63 -0.66 -21.89
C GLY A 70 -3.63 -1.07 -20.80
N LEU A 71 -3.19 -1.12 -19.54
CA LEU A 71 -4.06 -1.40 -18.40
C LEU A 71 -5.29 -0.48 -18.40
N ALA A 72 -6.47 -1.06 -18.15
CA ALA A 72 -7.71 -0.31 -18.13
C ALA A 72 -7.80 0.59 -16.90
N GLY A 73 -8.21 1.85 -17.11
CA GLY A 73 -8.39 2.83 -16.04
C GLY A 73 -7.08 3.36 -15.47
N ALA A 74 -7.16 4.03 -14.31
CA ALA A 74 -5.95 4.51 -13.66
C ALA A 74 -5.34 3.44 -12.76
N TRP A 75 -4.01 3.39 -12.76
CA TRP A 75 -3.22 2.44 -11.99
C TRP A 75 -1.98 3.12 -11.41
N GLY A 76 -1.46 2.53 -10.33
CA GLY A 76 -0.40 3.14 -9.54
C GLY A 76 0.90 2.36 -9.52
N VAL A 77 1.99 3.07 -9.26
CA VAL A 77 3.29 2.50 -8.89
C VAL A 77 3.69 3.06 -7.53
N LYS A 78 4.10 2.18 -6.63
CA LYS A 78 4.69 2.55 -5.35
C LYS A 78 6.20 2.38 -5.43
N ASP A 79 6.87 3.51 -5.62
CA ASP A 79 8.32 3.62 -5.58
C ASP A 79 8.75 3.74 -4.11
N ALA A 80 8.94 2.58 -3.49
CA ALA A 80 9.26 2.43 -2.08
C ALA A 80 10.64 2.99 -1.68
N PHE A 81 11.43 3.50 -2.63
CA PHE A 81 12.75 4.07 -2.39
C PHE A 81 12.93 5.47 -2.99
N GLY A 82 11.89 6.02 -3.66
CA GLY A 82 11.93 7.36 -4.25
C GLY A 82 12.96 7.55 -5.37
N VAL A 83 13.36 6.46 -6.05
CA VAL A 83 14.44 6.46 -7.05
C VAL A 83 13.95 6.50 -8.50
N LEU A 84 12.64 6.48 -8.74
CA LEU A 84 12.05 6.49 -10.08
C LEU A 84 11.62 7.90 -10.49
N ASP A 85 11.81 8.22 -11.77
CA ASP A 85 11.11 9.30 -12.46
C ASP A 85 10.17 8.68 -13.51
N LEU A 86 8.87 8.75 -13.24
CA LEU A 86 7.84 8.15 -14.09
C LEU A 86 7.05 9.20 -14.89
N ALA A 87 7.39 10.49 -14.76
CA ALA A 87 6.73 11.54 -15.53
C ALA A 87 6.87 11.36 -17.06
N PRO A 88 8.03 10.94 -17.61
CA PRO A 88 8.15 10.64 -19.03
C PRO A 88 7.24 9.50 -19.51
N LEU A 89 6.87 8.60 -18.60
CA LEU A 89 5.90 7.53 -18.84
C LEU A 89 4.48 7.96 -18.49
N GLY A 90 4.16 9.26 -18.46
CA GLY A 90 2.82 9.81 -18.25
C GLY A 90 2.22 9.58 -16.85
N PHE A 91 3.04 9.25 -15.85
CA PHE A 91 2.59 9.23 -14.47
C PHE A 91 2.66 10.63 -13.86
N ARG A 92 1.75 10.92 -12.94
CA ARG A 92 1.85 12.05 -12.02
C ARG A 92 2.20 11.58 -10.62
N LEU A 93 2.94 12.41 -9.89
CA LEU A 93 3.20 12.18 -8.47
C LEU A 93 1.90 12.33 -7.68
N LEU A 94 1.54 11.30 -6.92
CA LEU A 94 0.36 11.26 -6.04
C LEU A 94 0.74 11.46 -4.58
N LEU A 95 1.91 10.95 -4.18
CA LEU A 95 2.41 10.97 -2.82
C LEU A 95 3.93 11.16 -2.84
N ASP A 96 4.42 12.07 -2.00
CA ASP A 96 5.83 12.15 -1.60
C ASP A 96 5.89 12.02 -0.08
N GLY A 97 6.64 11.05 0.42
CA GLY A 97 6.60 10.68 1.83
C GLY A 97 7.81 9.87 2.27
N ALA A 98 7.69 9.28 3.45
CA ALA A 98 8.74 8.47 4.04
C ALA A 98 8.15 7.26 4.78
N TRP A 99 8.93 6.19 4.81
CA TRP A 99 8.69 5.05 5.68
C TRP A 99 9.07 5.38 7.11
N PHE A 100 8.32 4.80 8.05
CA PHE A 100 8.60 4.91 9.47
C PHE A 100 8.66 3.52 10.09
N GLY A 101 9.65 3.28 10.94
CA GLY A 101 9.82 2.04 11.69
C GLY A 101 9.98 2.29 13.18
N ARG A 102 9.75 1.25 13.97
CA ARG A 102 10.03 1.25 15.40
C ARG A 102 10.84 -0.02 15.71
N PRO A 103 12.02 0.09 16.37
CA PRO A 103 12.78 -1.10 16.74
C PRO A 103 11.99 -2.04 17.65
N ALA A 104 12.10 -3.34 17.39
CA ALA A 104 11.34 -4.37 18.12
C ALA A 104 11.78 -4.47 19.58
N ALA A 105 13.08 -4.37 19.84
CA ALA A 105 13.66 -4.35 21.18
C ALA A 105 13.19 -3.19 22.06
N ARG A 106 12.55 -2.15 21.49
CA ARG A 106 12.03 -1.04 22.29
C ARG A 106 10.82 -1.52 23.09
N ALA A 107 10.91 -1.39 24.41
CA ALA A 107 9.80 -1.70 25.32
C ALA A 107 8.51 -1.05 24.84
N ALA A 108 7.43 -1.83 24.79
CA ALA A 108 6.11 -1.28 24.55
C ALA A 108 5.89 -0.16 25.56
N PRO A 109 5.39 1.01 25.13
CA PRO A 109 5.05 2.05 26.08
C PRO A 109 4.12 1.47 27.14
N GLU A 110 4.31 1.88 28.40
CA GLU A 110 3.35 1.55 29.44
C GLU A 110 1.97 1.95 28.96
N ARG A 111 0.96 1.10 29.21
CA ARG A 111 -0.44 1.50 29.05
C ARG A 111 -0.69 2.59 30.08
N GLY A 112 -0.42 3.84 29.72
CA GLY A 112 -0.90 4.97 30.50
C GLY A 112 -2.42 4.98 30.51
N ASP A 113 -3.02 5.84 31.34
CA ASP A 113 -4.48 6.10 31.39
C ASP A 113 -5.06 6.65 30.08
N ALA A 114 -4.26 6.73 29.02
CA ALA A 114 -4.66 7.15 27.70
C ALA A 114 -5.87 6.31 27.22
N ALA A 115 -6.95 7.03 26.90
CA ALA A 115 -8.19 6.52 26.32
C ALA A 115 -8.03 5.80 24.96
N LEU A 116 -6.79 5.58 24.50
CA LEU A 116 -6.48 4.94 23.23
C LEU A 116 -6.78 3.44 23.31
N ARG A 117 -7.89 3.02 22.71
CA ARG A 117 -8.34 1.62 22.67
C ARG A 117 -8.12 1.05 21.27
N TRP A 118 -7.03 0.32 21.09
CA TRP A 118 -6.77 -0.48 19.89
C TRP A 118 -7.39 -1.87 20.03
N SER A 119 -8.00 -2.35 18.97
CA SER A 119 -8.49 -3.73 18.87
C SER A 119 -8.15 -4.32 17.51
N ARG A 120 -7.86 -5.62 17.48
CA ARG A 120 -7.86 -6.36 16.22
C ARG A 120 -9.26 -6.31 15.60
N VAL A 121 -9.30 -6.20 14.29
CA VAL A 121 -10.51 -6.35 13.49
C VAL A 121 -10.51 -7.79 12.98
N ASP A 122 -11.43 -8.61 13.48
CA ASP A 122 -11.44 -10.06 13.28
C ASP A 122 -12.78 -10.61 12.78
N ALA A 123 -13.81 -9.76 12.64
CA ALA A 123 -15.11 -10.13 12.12
C ALA A 123 -15.58 -9.18 11.00
N ALA A 124 -16.37 -9.71 10.06
CA ALA A 124 -16.85 -8.94 8.91
C ALA A 124 -17.60 -7.64 9.28
N PRO A 125 -18.49 -7.61 10.31
CA PRO A 125 -19.12 -6.36 10.74
C PRO A 125 -18.12 -5.33 11.28
N ALA A 126 -17.08 -5.78 11.99
CA ALA A 126 -16.03 -4.91 12.50
C ALA A 126 -15.16 -4.37 11.36
N LEU A 127 -14.91 -5.16 10.30
CA LEU A 127 -14.20 -4.73 9.11
C LEU A 127 -14.98 -3.67 8.34
N ALA A 128 -16.29 -3.85 8.15
CA ALA A 128 -17.13 -2.85 7.51
C ALA A 128 -17.12 -1.52 8.29
N ALA A 129 -17.25 -1.57 9.62
CA ALA A 129 -17.17 -0.37 10.46
C ALA A 129 -15.79 0.31 10.38
N TRP A 130 -14.71 -0.49 10.38
CA TRP A 130 -13.35 0.01 10.21
C TRP A 130 -13.15 0.68 8.85
N ALA A 131 -13.66 0.07 7.78
CA ALA A 131 -13.50 0.57 6.42
C ALA A 131 -14.27 1.87 6.18
N THR A 132 -15.49 1.99 6.72
CA THR A 132 -16.23 3.25 6.77
C THR A 132 -15.43 4.33 7.50
N ALA A 133 -14.84 4.02 8.67
CA ALA A 133 -14.03 4.97 9.42
C ALA A 133 -12.72 5.36 8.69
N TRP A 134 -12.16 4.45 7.89
CA TRP A 134 -11.00 4.71 7.04
C TRP A 134 -11.31 5.70 5.90
N GLY A 135 -12.57 5.85 5.51
CA GLY A 135 -13.02 6.75 4.45
C GLY A 135 -13.54 6.05 3.20
N GLU A 136 -13.86 4.75 3.30
CA GLU A 136 -14.60 4.07 2.25
C GLU A 136 -15.97 4.72 2.07
N SER A 137 -16.29 5.11 0.83
CA SER A 137 -17.50 5.86 0.53
C SER A 137 -18.74 4.97 0.61
N ALA A 138 -19.76 5.43 1.34
CA ALA A 138 -21.04 4.75 1.38
C ALA A 138 -21.63 4.63 -0.05
N GLY A 139 -22.01 3.42 -0.45
CA GLY A 139 -22.60 3.12 -1.76
C GLY A 139 -21.60 2.74 -2.86
N ALA A 140 -20.29 2.83 -2.61
CA ALA A 140 -19.28 2.23 -3.49
C ALA A 140 -19.14 0.73 -3.21
N ALA A 141 -18.63 -0.02 -4.20
CA ALA A 141 -18.26 -1.42 -3.97
C ALA A 141 -17.12 -1.50 -2.93
N PRO A 142 -17.24 -2.38 -1.91
CA PRO A 142 -16.24 -2.45 -0.85
C PRO A 142 -14.89 -2.96 -1.38
N ILE A 143 -13.81 -2.30 -0.99
CA ILE A 143 -12.43 -2.68 -1.28
C ILE A 143 -11.84 -3.55 -0.16
N PHE A 144 -12.30 -3.41 1.09
CA PHE A 144 -11.85 -4.26 2.19
C PHE A 144 -12.79 -5.46 2.39
N LEU A 145 -12.45 -6.59 1.77
CA LEU A 145 -13.30 -7.78 1.77
C LEU A 145 -13.02 -8.70 2.98
N PRO A 146 -14.02 -9.43 3.50
CA PRO A 146 -13.84 -10.37 4.61
C PRO A 146 -12.76 -11.44 4.38
N ALA A 147 -12.44 -11.76 3.12
CA ALA A 147 -11.35 -12.66 2.76
C ALA A 147 -9.99 -12.22 3.35
N LEU A 148 -9.79 -10.93 3.64
CA LEU A 148 -8.60 -10.42 4.32
C LEU A 148 -8.47 -10.94 5.75
N LEU A 149 -9.60 -11.22 6.43
CA LEU A 149 -9.60 -11.71 7.82
C LEU A 149 -9.26 -13.20 7.94
N ALA A 150 -9.47 -13.97 6.87
CA ALA A 150 -9.14 -15.39 6.82
C ALA A 150 -7.62 -15.65 6.66
N ARG A 151 -6.83 -14.60 6.40
CA ARG A 151 -5.39 -14.69 6.20
C ARG A 151 -4.63 -14.64 7.53
N ASN A 152 -3.70 -15.56 7.72
CA ASN A 152 -2.85 -15.62 8.91
C ASN A 152 -1.70 -14.60 8.91
N ASP A 153 -1.35 -14.08 7.74
CA ASP A 153 -0.29 -13.09 7.52
C ASP A 153 -0.80 -11.64 7.49
N VAL A 154 -2.12 -11.45 7.72
CA VAL A 154 -2.77 -10.14 7.79
C VAL A 154 -3.29 -9.89 9.20
N ALA A 155 -3.01 -8.68 9.68
CA ALA A 155 -3.59 -8.15 10.91
C ALA A 155 -4.13 -6.75 10.65
N ILE A 156 -5.45 -6.61 10.69
CA ILE A 156 -6.10 -5.29 10.64
C ILE A 156 -6.34 -4.86 12.09
N VAL A 157 -5.89 -3.65 12.42
CA VAL A 157 -6.05 -3.05 13.74
C VAL A 157 -6.75 -1.71 13.59
N GLY A 158 -7.69 -1.45 14.49
CA GLY A 158 -8.44 -0.21 14.55
C GLY A 158 -8.32 0.44 15.91
N TRP A 159 -8.40 1.76 15.94
CA TRP A 159 -8.53 2.53 17.18
C TRP A 159 -10.00 2.95 17.33
N ARG A 160 -10.55 2.80 18.53
CA ARG A 160 -11.98 3.06 18.80
C ARG A 160 -12.25 4.36 19.57
N ALA A 161 -11.23 4.91 20.23
CA ALA A 161 -11.31 6.14 21.02
C ALA A 161 -9.91 6.69 21.32
N GLY A 162 -9.78 7.99 21.59
CA GLY A 162 -8.51 8.67 21.91
C GLY A 162 -7.92 9.47 20.75
N ALA A 163 -6.80 10.17 20.99
CA ALA A 163 -6.12 10.98 19.97
C ALA A 163 -5.52 10.08 18.85
N GLY A 164 -5.62 10.52 17.59
CA GLY A 164 -5.21 9.74 16.41
C GLY A 164 -3.69 9.47 16.30
N LEU A 165 -3.18 9.12 15.11
CA LEU A 165 -1.77 8.71 14.92
C LEU A 165 -0.72 9.71 15.44
N GLY A 166 -1.06 11.00 15.60
CA GLY A 166 -0.20 12.00 16.25
C GLY A 166 0.16 11.66 17.70
N ALA A 167 -0.72 10.94 18.41
CA ALA A 167 -0.43 10.41 19.74
C ALA A 167 0.64 9.31 19.74
N LEU A 168 0.97 8.75 18.58
CA LEU A 168 2.04 7.77 18.45
C LEU A 168 3.43 8.40 18.30
N ALA A 169 3.50 9.71 18.08
CA ALA A 169 4.77 10.40 17.87
C ALA A 169 5.80 10.22 19.01
N PRO A 170 5.41 10.25 20.31
CA PRO A 170 6.31 10.03 21.43
C PRO A 170 6.85 8.59 21.54
N PHE A 171 6.19 7.61 20.90
CA PHE A 171 6.62 6.20 20.94
C PHE A 171 7.82 5.90 20.03
N GLY A 172 8.46 6.98 19.54
CA GLY A 172 9.61 7.11 18.65
C GLY A 172 9.61 6.14 17.49
N ARG A 173 9.27 6.74 16.36
CA ARG A 173 9.43 6.21 15.04
C ARG A 173 10.71 6.80 14.44
N GLU A 174 11.44 6.00 13.70
CA GLU A 174 12.59 6.44 12.93
C GLU A 174 12.20 6.45 11.45
N ALA A 175 12.63 7.49 10.73
CA ALA A 175 12.47 7.51 9.29
C ALA A 175 13.39 6.47 8.66
N LEU A 176 12.83 5.56 7.85
CA LEU A 176 13.60 4.46 7.26
C LEU A 176 14.12 4.80 5.85
N GLY A 177 13.47 5.75 5.18
CA GLY A 177 13.78 6.16 3.82
C GLY A 177 12.59 6.80 3.11
N PRO A 178 12.81 7.40 1.94
CA PRO A 178 11.75 8.04 1.15
C PRO A 178 10.81 7.01 0.51
N LEU A 179 9.62 7.47 0.14
CA LEU A 179 8.58 6.73 -0.56
C LEU A 179 7.88 7.69 -1.51
N ARG A 180 7.66 7.27 -2.76
CA ARG A 180 6.81 7.98 -3.72
C ARG A 180 5.70 7.09 -4.24
N GLY A 181 4.50 7.67 -4.36
CA GLY A 181 3.37 7.06 -5.03
C GLY A 181 3.11 7.77 -6.35
N TRP A 182 3.03 7.01 -7.44
CA TRP A 182 2.81 7.50 -8.79
C TRP A 182 1.46 6.98 -9.30
N LEU A 183 0.73 7.80 -10.05
CA LEU A 183 -0.54 7.42 -10.67
C LEU A 183 -0.51 7.74 -12.16
N ARG A 184 -0.96 6.79 -12.97
CA ARG A 184 -1.21 6.98 -14.40
C ARG A 184 -2.68 6.77 -14.65
N ASP A 185 -3.32 7.65 -15.42
CA ASP A 185 -4.72 7.51 -15.84
C ASP A 185 -4.78 7.25 -17.34
N ASP A 186 -5.07 6.00 -17.71
CA ASP A 186 -5.12 5.56 -19.10
C ASP A 186 -6.53 5.68 -19.72
N ALA A 187 -7.39 6.55 -19.20
CA ALA A 187 -8.80 6.75 -19.60
C ALA A 187 -9.07 7.11 -21.08
N ALA A 188 -8.11 7.06 -22.00
CA ALA A 188 -8.27 7.62 -23.35
C ALA A 188 -7.56 6.86 -24.50
N ARG A 189 -7.67 5.53 -24.60
CA ARG A 189 -7.25 4.80 -25.83
C ARG A 189 -8.28 3.86 -26.47
N GLY A 190 -9.56 3.98 -26.09
CA GLY A 190 -10.64 3.09 -26.56
C GLY A 190 -11.63 3.65 -27.59
N ALA A 191 -11.50 4.89 -28.08
CA ALA A 191 -12.51 5.51 -28.96
C ALA A 191 -11.95 6.11 -30.26
N GLY A 192 -10.98 5.44 -30.89
CA GLY A 192 -10.31 5.95 -32.08
C GLY A 192 -9.75 4.88 -32.99
N ALA A 193 -10.56 3.87 -33.33
CA ALA A 193 -10.29 2.96 -34.45
C ALA A 193 -11.58 2.23 -34.86
N ALA A 194 -12.51 2.95 -35.46
CA ALA A 194 -13.43 2.38 -36.44
C ALA A 194 -13.19 3.17 -37.74
N ARG A 195 -12.86 2.41 -38.78
CA ARG A 195 -12.65 2.88 -40.16
C ARG A 195 -13.93 3.46 -40.74
#